data_AF-A0A9E1Q190-F1
#
_entry.id   AF-A0A9E1Q190-F1
#
_cell.length_a   1.000
_cell.length_b   1.000
_cell.length_c   1.000
_cell.angle_alpha   90.00
_cell.angle_beta   90.00
_cell.angle_gamma   90.00
#
_symmetry.space_group_name_H-M   'P 1'
#
loop_
_entity.id
_entity.type
_entity.pdbx_description
1 polymer ?
#
loop_
_entity_poly.entity_id
_entity_poly.type
_entity_poly.pdbx_seq_one_letter_code
_entity_poly.pdbx_strand_id
1 'polypeptide(L)' 'MPQTRKAIIIGGGPAGLTAAYELLEQTDVSPVIFEFTDDV' A
#
# COMPACT_ATOMS: atom_id res chain seq x y z
N MET A 1 21.68 -7.96 -2.45
CA MET A 1 20.26 -8.06 -2.06
C MET A 1 19.47 -7.12 -2.95
N PRO A 2 18.49 -7.57 -3.75
CA PRO A 2 17.62 -6.63 -4.46
C PRO A 2 16.90 -5.74 -3.42
N GLN A 3 16.90 -4.43 -3.61
CA GLN A 3 16.17 -3.51 -2.75
C GLN A 3 14.68 -3.63 -3.07
N THR A 4 13.88 -4.08 -2.10
CA THR A 4 12.42 -4.00 -2.20
C THR A 4 12.02 -2.53 -2.22
N ARG A 5 11.39 -2.09 -3.31
CA ARG A 5 10.85 -0.72 -3.41
C ARG A 5 9.68 -0.60 -2.43
N LYS A 6 9.56 0.54 -1.74
CA LYS A 6 8.46 0.78 -0.79
C LYS A 6 7.62 1.98 -1.23
N ALA A 7 6.31 1.88 -1.04
CA ALA A 7 5.37 2.98 -1.22
C ALA A 7 4.64 3.27 0.10
N ILE A 8 4.39 4.54 0.39
CA ILE A 8 3.58 4.96 1.53
C ILE A 8 2.22 5.40 1.00
N ILE A 9 1.15 4.84 1.57
CA ILE A 9 -0.24 5.19 1.25
C ILE A 9 -0.86 5.77 2.52
N ILE A 10 -1.47 6.95 2.42
CA ILE A 10 -2.18 7.60 3.53
C ILE A 10 -3.67 7.52 3.21
N GLY A 11 -4.42 6.82 4.04
CA GLY A 11 -5.81 6.42 3.83
C GLY A 11 -5.92 4.93 3.45
N GLY A 12 -6.52 4.13 4.32
CA GLY A 12 -6.84 2.71 4.19
C GLY A 12 -8.26 2.42 3.72
N GLY A 13 -9.01 3.41 3.24
CA GLY A 13 -10.31 3.19 2.59
C GLY A 13 -10.19 2.49 1.22
N PRO A 14 -11.31 2.34 0.47
CA PRO A 14 -11.35 1.53 -0.75
C PRO A 14 -10.31 1.93 -1.81
N ALA A 15 -10.05 3.23 -1.99
CA ALA A 15 -9.05 3.72 -2.94
C ALA A 15 -7.62 3.35 -2.52
N GLY A 16 -7.29 3.50 -1.23
CA GLY A 16 -5.97 3.19 -0.70
C GLY A 16 -5.66 1.69 -0.74
N LEU A 17 -6.65 0.85 -0.39
CA LEU A 17 -6.53 -0.60 -0.49
C LEU A 17 -6.41 -1.06 -1.95
N THR A 18 -7.14 -0.46 -2.86
CA THR A 18 -7.02 -0.75 -4.30
C THR A 18 -5.63 -0.40 -4.81
N ALA A 19 -5.09 0.77 -4.43
CA ALA A 19 -3.73 1.16 -4.79
C ALA A 19 -2.68 0.21 -4.22
N ALA A 20 -2.83 -0.24 -2.98
CA ALA A 20 -1.94 -1.21 -2.36
C ALA A 20 -1.98 -2.57 -3.07
N TYR A 21 -3.19 -3.03 -3.42
CA TYR A 21 -3.39 -4.29 -4.15
C TYR A 21 -2.71 -4.25 -5.52
N GLU A 22 -2.96 -3.22 -6.33
CA GLU A 22 -2.36 -3.08 -7.65
C GLU A 22 -0.83 -2.96 -7.57
N LEU A 23 -0.27 -2.29 -6.55
CA LEU A 23 1.18 -2.22 -6.35
C LEU A 23 1.78 -3.59 -6.05
N LEU A 24 1.12 -4.40 -5.23
CA LEU A 24 1.57 -5.76 -4.90
C LEU A 24 1.46 -6.72 -6.09
N GLU A 25 0.41 -6.60 -6.89
CA GLU A 25 0.13 -7.51 -8.00
C GLU A 25 0.95 -7.16 -9.26
N GLN A 26 1.08 -5.87 -9.57
CA GLN A 26 1.66 -5.40 -10.84
C GLN A 26 3.16 -5.04 -10.72
N THR A 27 3.71 -4.95 -9.50
CA THR A 27 5.07 -4.48 -9.28
C THR A 27 5.79 -5.23 -8.15
N ASP A 28 7.07 -4.92 -7.92
CA ASP A 28 7.88 -5.39 -6.80
C ASP A 28 7.86 -4.43 -5.59
N VAL A 29 6.89 -3.50 -5.57
CA VAL A 29 6.73 -2.51 -4.51
C VAL A 29 5.97 -3.12 -3.34
N SER A 30 6.53 -2.96 -2.14
CA SER A 30 5.86 -3.30 -0.88
C SER A 30 5.20 -2.03 -0.30
N PRO A 31 3.86 -1.90 -0.36
CA PRO A 31 3.15 -0.76 0.20
C PRO A 31 3.08 -0.82 1.72
N VAL A 32 3.07 0.35 2.36
CA VAL A 32 2.80 0.56 3.78
C VAL A 32 1.66 1.56 3.88
N ILE A 33 0.55 1.14 4.49
CA ILE A 33 -0.67 1.94 4.59
C ILE A 33 -0.76 2.53 6.00
N PHE A 34 -1.05 3.83 6.10
CA PHE A 34 -1.43 4.51 7.33
C PHE A 34 -2.88 4.95 7.23
N GLU A 35 -3.71 4.50 8.16
CA GLU A 35 -5.08 4.98 8.35
C GLU A 35 -5.16 5.73 9.69
N PHE A 36 -6.01 6.75 9.73
CA PHE A 36 -6.23 7.55 10.93
C PHE A 36 -7.13 6.83 11.93
N THR A 37 -8.04 5.99 11.45
CA THR A 37 -8.93 5.17 12.26
C THR A 37 -8.43 3.72 12.39
N ASP A 38 -8.86 3.03 13.44
CA ASP A 38 -8.69 1.57 13.56
C ASP A 38 -9.74 0.79 12.74
N ASP A 39 -10.56 1.51 11.95
CA ASP A 39 -11.63 0.98 11.12
C ASP A 39 -11.13 0.78 9.67
N VAL A 40 -11.74 -0.16 8.95
CA VAL A 40 -11.39 -0.51 7.55
C VAL A 40 -12.58 -0.28 6.63
#